data_AF-A0A3A0DEP0-F1
#
_entry.id   AF-A0A3A0DEP0-F1
#
_cell.length_a   1.000
_cell.length_b   1.000
_cell.length_c   1.000
_cell.angle_alpha   90.00
_cell.angle_beta   90.00
_cell.angle_gamma   90.00
#
_symmetry.space_group_name_H-M   'P 1'
#
loop_
_entity.id
_entity.type
_entity.pdbx_description
1 polymer ?
#
loop_
_entity_poly.entity_id
_entity_poly.type
_entity_poly.pdbx_seq_one_letter_code
_entity_poly.pdbx_strand_id
1 'polypeptide(L)'
;ALHLLQGPITVFDNGAYAGDARIQDLQPGTERLISYAMDLGTEVAPTAKSQPQTLVSVRVVKGVMHRTLKYARGVDYTVKNSGERAKNVLIEYAHDPNWKLVAPKDPAETTRDMYRFAVAAEPGKPAELKVSEERTATEQVGLVNLDDNSIRYYISADAVGEDVKKAMQEVVRRKQEIAAVVAERQESERQANVIRQQQERIRENLKVLPQDSELARTYIKKFADQEQQVDKLQAAIDASVAKENKARRELDEYLANLNLG
;
A
#
# COMPACT_ATOMS: atom_id res chain seq x y z
N ALA A 1 -3.59 15.74 54.72
CA ALA A 1 -4.43 16.02 53.54
C ALA A 1 -5.45 14.88 53.45
N LEU A 2 -6.75 15.16 53.30
CA LEU A 2 -7.76 14.11 53.23
C LEU A 2 -7.67 13.37 51.89
N HIS A 3 -7.62 12.04 51.95
CA HIS A 3 -7.87 11.17 50.81
C HIS A 3 -9.38 11.04 50.63
N LEU A 4 -9.86 11.14 49.40
CA LEU A 4 -11.26 10.84 49.10
C LEU A 4 -11.35 9.34 48.81
N LEU A 5 -12.02 8.61 49.71
CA LEU A 5 -12.18 7.16 49.59
C LEU A 5 -13.15 6.82 48.47
N GLN A 6 -12.95 5.67 47.82
CA GLN A 6 -13.89 5.13 46.86
C GLN A 6 -15.29 4.96 47.46
N GLY A 7 -16.32 5.26 46.68
CA GLY A 7 -17.70 5.18 47.17
C GLY A 7 -18.71 5.85 46.24
N PRO A 8 -20.01 5.71 46.55
CA PRO A 8 -21.06 6.46 45.89
C PRO A 8 -21.02 7.93 46.32
N ILE A 9 -21.32 8.82 45.39
CA ILE A 9 -21.52 10.24 45.63
C ILE A 9 -22.81 10.68 44.96
N THR A 10 -23.53 11.59 45.60
CA THR A 10 -24.69 12.26 45.02
C THR A 10 -24.26 13.63 44.53
N VAL A 11 -24.54 13.92 43.26
CA VAL A 11 -24.16 15.17 42.61
C VAL A 11 -25.36 16.12 42.61
N PHE A 12 -25.13 17.34 43.08
CA PHE A 12 -26.09 18.43 43.02
C PHE A 12 -25.58 19.49 42.04
N ASP A 13 -26.42 19.90 41.10
CA ASP A 13 -26.15 21.00 40.17
C ASP A 13 -27.15 22.12 40.43
N ASN A 14 -26.66 23.35 40.66
CA ASN A 14 -27.47 24.52 41.03
C ASN A 14 -28.46 24.27 42.18
N GLY A 15 -28.08 23.44 43.16
CA GLY A 15 -28.90 23.12 44.34
C GLY A 15 -30.00 22.07 44.10
N ALA A 16 -30.11 21.53 42.89
CA ALA A 16 -31.01 20.43 42.56
C ALA A 16 -30.24 19.11 42.44
N TYR A 17 -30.90 17.99 42.78
CA TYR A 17 -30.35 16.66 42.53
C TYR A 17 -30.12 16.47 41.03
N ALA A 18 -28.88 16.16 40.67
CA ALA A 18 -28.45 16.02 39.28
C ALA A 18 -28.20 14.54 38.91
N GLY A 19 -27.84 13.70 39.87
CA GLY A 19 -27.61 12.28 39.67
C GLY A 19 -26.70 11.67 40.73
N ASP A 20 -26.38 10.39 40.57
CA ASP A 20 -25.44 9.67 41.42
C ASP A 20 -24.25 9.19 40.58
N ALA A 21 -23.06 9.20 41.16
CA ALA A 21 -21.85 8.65 40.57
C ALA A 21 -21.12 7.76 41.56
N ARG A 22 -20.17 6.98 41.07
CA ARG A 22 -19.22 6.24 41.89
C ARG A 22 -17.81 6.71 41.58
N ILE A 23 -17.04 6.97 42.63
CA ILE A 23 -15.63 7.36 42.52
C ILE A 23 -14.71 6.24 43.00
N GLN A 24 -13.47 6.28 42.51
CA GLN A 24 -12.35 5.48 43.02
C GLN A 24 -11.58 6.29 44.09
N ASP A 25 -10.59 5.66 44.73
CA ASP A 25 -9.72 6.37 45.67
C ASP A 25 -8.93 7.48 44.95
N LEU A 26 -9.01 8.69 45.49
CA LEU A 26 -8.36 9.87 44.94
C LEU A 26 -7.26 10.35 45.88
N GLN A 27 -6.09 10.62 45.30
CA GLN A 27 -4.99 11.23 46.02
C GLN A 27 -5.27 12.73 46.22
N PRO A 28 -4.75 13.36 47.28
CA PRO A 28 -4.89 14.79 47.46
C PRO A 28 -4.38 15.58 46.24
N GLY A 29 -5.21 16.49 45.73
CA GLY A 29 -4.86 17.34 44.59
C GLY A 29 -5.05 16.71 43.20
N THR A 30 -5.59 15.49 43.10
CA THR A 30 -5.91 14.90 41.79
C THR A 30 -7.31 15.29 41.33
N GLU A 31 -7.44 15.58 40.02
CA GLU A 31 -8.72 15.80 39.36
C GLU A 31 -9.14 14.56 38.55
N ARG A 32 -10.45 14.28 38.51
CA ARG A 32 -11.04 13.22 37.70
C ARG A 32 -12.39 13.65 37.14
N LEU A 33 -12.65 13.23 35.91
CA LEU A 33 -13.98 13.28 35.32
C LEU A 33 -14.86 12.20 35.96
N ILE A 34 -16.09 12.56 36.29
CA ILE A 34 -17.10 11.67 36.85
C ILE A 34 -18.37 11.74 36.01
N SER A 35 -18.91 10.59 35.64
CA SER A 35 -20.21 10.50 34.98
C SER A 35 -21.28 10.27 36.04
N TYR A 36 -22.23 11.19 36.16
CA TYR A 36 -23.30 11.14 37.16
C TYR A 36 -24.70 11.14 36.56
N ALA A 37 -24.86 11.58 35.30
CA ALA A 37 -26.13 11.61 34.59
C ALA A 37 -25.90 11.56 33.08
N MET A 38 -26.95 11.17 32.36
CA MET A 38 -26.99 11.25 30.89
C MET A 38 -27.67 12.57 30.48
N ASP A 39 -27.00 13.34 29.62
CA ASP A 39 -27.57 14.55 29.05
C ASP A 39 -28.43 14.22 27.82
N LEU A 40 -29.74 14.46 27.92
CA LEU A 40 -30.70 14.20 26.84
C LEU A 40 -30.82 15.37 25.85
N GLY A 41 -30.29 16.55 26.20
CA GLY A 41 -30.43 17.77 25.39
C GLY A 41 -29.26 18.02 24.44
N THR A 42 -28.26 17.14 24.42
CA THR A 42 -27.05 17.31 23.60
C THR A 42 -26.75 16.05 22.81
N GLU A 43 -26.60 16.23 21.51
CA GLU A 43 -26.25 15.17 20.56
C GLU A 43 -24.87 15.48 19.98
N VAL A 44 -24.01 14.46 19.91
CA VAL A 44 -22.70 14.55 19.26
C VAL A 44 -22.64 13.52 18.15
N ALA A 45 -22.53 13.99 16.91
CA ALA A 45 -22.44 13.15 15.73
C ALA A 45 -21.01 13.12 15.18
N PRO A 46 -20.27 12.01 15.33
CA PRO A 46 -18.95 11.84 14.71
C PRO A 46 -19.08 11.40 13.25
N THR A 47 -18.30 12.04 12.37
CA THR A 47 -18.16 11.66 10.96
C THR A 47 -16.70 11.40 10.64
N ALA A 48 -16.34 10.14 10.42
CA ALA A 48 -14.99 9.78 10.02
C ALA A 48 -14.65 10.36 8.64
N LYS A 49 -13.47 10.97 8.52
CA LYS A 49 -12.89 11.47 7.28
C LYS A 49 -11.67 10.62 6.94
N SER A 50 -11.75 9.94 5.79
CA SER A 50 -10.59 9.28 5.19
C SER A 50 -10.05 10.18 4.09
N GLN A 51 -8.74 10.39 4.08
CA GLN A 51 -8.05 11.06 2.99
C GLN A 51 -7.19 10.05 2.23
N PRO A 52 -7.10 10.15 0.90
CA PRO A 52 -6.14 9.37 0.14
C PRO A 52 -4.72 9.59 0.66
N GLN A 53 -3.95 8.51 0.72
CA GLN A 53 -2.52 8.63 0.97
C GLN A 53 -1.85 9.46 -0.12
N THR A 54 -0.89 10.29 0.27
CA THR A 54 -0.14 11.14 -0.66
C THR A 54 1.31 10.68 -0.73
N LEU A 55 1.83 10.49 -1.93
CA LEU A 55 3.25 10.22 -2.15
C LEU A 55 4.04 11.51 -1.91
N VAL A 56 4.96 11.47 -0.96
CA VAL A 56 5.77 12.64 -0.54
C VAL A 56 7.12 12.64 -1.23
N SER A 57 7.78 11.49 -1.28
CA SER A 57 9.08 11.37 -1.93
C SER A 57 9.35 9.93 -2.33
N VAL A 58 10.22 9.77 -3.32
CA VAL A 58 10.76 8.48 -3.73
C VAL A 58 12.27 8.61 -3.90
N ARG A 59 12.99 7.67 -3.31
CA ARG A 59 14.43 7.47 -3.51
C ARG A 59 14.70 6.03 -3.87
N VAL A 60 15.79 5.76 -4.59
CA VAL A 60 16.18 4.42 -5.03
C VAL A 60 17.60 4.14 -4.56
N VAL A 61 17.76 3.06 -3.80
CA VAL A 61 19.06 2.62 -3.27
C VAL A 61 19.24 1.14 -3.59
N LYS A 62 20.27 0.81 -4.36
CA LYS A 62 20.65 -0.56 -4.77
C LYS A 62 19.46 -1.36 -5.32
N GLY A 63 18.67 -0.73 -6.18
CA GLY A 63 17.47 -1.33 -6.78
C GLY A 63 16.25 -1.43 -5.87
N VAL A 64 16.33 -0.90 -4.65
CA VAL A 64 15.21 -0.80 -3.71
C VAL A 64 14.65 0.61 -3.75
N MET A 65 13.38 0.72 -4.13
CA MET A 65 12.62 1.96 -4.05
C MET A 65 12.15 2.16 -2.61
N HIS A 66 12.55 3.27 -2.00
CA HIS A 66 11.99 3.76 -0.75
C HIS A 66 10.98 4.86 -1.07
N ARG A 67 9.69 4.60 -0.83
CA ARG A 67 8.62 5.59 -0.99
C ARG A 67 8.21 6.11 0.38
N THR A 68 8.09 7.42 0.52
CA THR A 68 7.52 8.05 1.70
C THR A 68 6.09 8.43 1.40
N LEU A 69 5.18 7.87 2.18
CA LEU A 69 3.74 8.10 2.09
C LEU A 69 3.29 8.92 3.29
N LYS A 70 2.44 9.91 3.03
CA LYS A 70 1.73 10.66 4.05
C LYS A 70 0.30 10.13 4.14
N TYR A 71 -0.06 9.73 5.34
CA TYR A 71 -1.41 9.33 5.71
C TYR A 71 -2.05 10.47 6.50
N ALA A 72 -3.31 10.74 6.21
CA ALA A 72 -4.11 11.69 6.95
C ALA A 72 -5.44 11.02 7.33
N ARG A 73 -5.85 11.21 8.59
CA ARG A 73 -7.14 10.75 9.09
C ARG A 73 -7.78 11.85 9.89
N GLY A 74 -9.10 11.79 10.05
CA GLY A 74 -9.79 12.74 10.89
C GLY A 74 -11.20 12.29 11.27
N VAL A 75 -11.76 13.00 12.24
CA VAL A 75 -13.15 12.86 12.65
C VAL A 75 -13.70 14.27 12.83
N ASP A 76 -14.78 14.56 12.12
CA ASP A 76 -15.55 15.78 12.32
C ASP A 76 -16.67 15.48 13.29
N TYR A 77 -16.73 16.22 14.38
CA TYR A 77 -17.80 16.15 15.37
C TYR A 77 -18.76 17.32 15.16
N THR A 78 -20.03 17.02 15.01
CA THR A 78 -21.10 18.02 15.06
C THR A 78 -21.82 17.90 16.40
N VAL A 79 -21.76 18.96 17.20
CA VAL A 79 -22.43 19.04 18.49
C VAL A 79 -23.70 19.85 18.34
N LYS A 80 -24.84 19.25 18.63
CA LYS A 80 -26.15 19.92 18.65
C LYS A 80 -26.64 20.02 20.08
N ASN A 81 -26.93 21.24 20.52
CA ASN A 81 -27.54 21.51 21.82
C ASN A 81 -29.00 21.95 21.61
N SER A 82 -29.93 21.09 22.00
CA SER A 82 -31.38 21.33 21.96
C SER A 82 -31.92 21.87 23.29
N GLY A 83 -31.04 22.08 24.28
CA GLY A 83 -31.42 22.70 25.55
C GLY A 83 -31.44 24.23 25.49
N GLU A 84 -31.85 24.86 26.60
CA GLU A 84 -32.02 26.32 26.70
C GLU A 84 -30.74 27.07 27.11
N ARG A 85 -29.75 26.35 27.67
CA ARG A 85 -28.49 26.93 28.18
C ARG A 85 -27.31 26.48 27.34
N ALA A 86 -26.32 27.36 27.17
CA ALA A 86 -25.04 27.02 26.59
C ALA A 86 -24.33 25.95 27.43
N LYS A 87 -23.66 25.02 26.76
CA LYS A 87 -22.93 23.91 27.38
C LYS A 87 -21.51 23.87 26.86
N ASN A 88 -20.57 23.46 27.69
CA ASN A 88 -19.23 23.14 27.26
C ASN A 88 -19.09 21.62 27.16
N VAL A 89 -19.01 21.11 25.94
CA VAL A 89 -18.96 19.68 25.66
C VAL A 89 -17.50 19.26 25.53
N LEU A 90 -17.07 18.34 26.40
CA LEU A 90 -15.73 17.76 26.33
C LEU A 90 -15.77 16.52 25.43
N ILE A 91 -15.05 16.57 24.32
CA ILE A 91 -14.93 15.46 23.37
C ILE A 91 -13.60 14.75 23.63
N GLU A 92 -13.68 13.47 24.01
CA GLU A 92 -12.51 12.60 24.14
C GLU A 92 -12.22 11.91 22.80
N TYR A 93 -10.99 12.02 22.35
CA TYR A 93 -10.49 11.43 21.11
C TYR A 93 -9.23 10.62 21.42
N ALA A 94 -9.16 9.38 20.95
CA ALA A 94 -8.04 8.49 21.26
C ALA A 94 -6.70 9.09 20.76
N HIS A 95 -5.71 9.11 21.64
CA HIS A 95 -4.35 9.56 21.33
C HIS A 95 -3.51 8.36 20.87
N ASP A 96 -3.01 8.42 19.64
CA ASP A 96 -2.04 7.46 19.10
C ASP A 96 -0.69 8.15 18.91
N PRO A 97 0.37 7.74 19.63
CA PRO A 97 1.67 8.41 19.58
C PRO A 97 2.35 8.34 18.21
N ASN A 98 1.90 7.45 17.31
CA ASN A 98 2.42 7.38 15.94
C ASN A 98 1.82 8.44 15.03
N TRP A 99 0.73 9.09 15.44
CA TRP A 99 0.03 10.09 14.67
C TRP A 99 0.22 11.47 15.29
N LYS A 100 0.50 12.45 14.43
CA LYS A 100 0.66 13.83 14.84
C LYS A 100 -0.67 14.55 14.67
N LEU A 101 -1.17 15.14 15.75
CA LEU A 101 -2.32 16.05 15.69
C LEU A 101 -1.96 17.30 14.88
N VAL A 102 -2.77 17.58 13.85
CA VAL A 102 -2.59 18.74 12.95
C VAL A 102 -3.63 19.81 13.22
N ALA A 103 -4.86 19.39 13.52
CA ALA A 103 -5.94 20.28 13.91
C ALA A 103 -6.91 19.57 14.87
N PRO A 104 -7.44 20.27 15.89
CA PRO A 104 -6.91 21.51 16.45
C PRO A 104 -5.50 21.27 17.04
N LYS A 105 -4.62 22.27 17.02
CA LYS A 105 -3.23 22.10 17.51
C LYS A 105 -3.14 21.98 19.03
N ASP A 106 -4.07 22.62 19.73
CA ASP A 106 -4.06 22.77 21.18
C ASP A 106 -5.31 22.12 21.77
N PRO A 107 -5.26 20.83 22.13
CA PRO A 107 -6.30 20.21 22.93
C PRO A 107 -6.35 20.86 24.32
N ALA A 108 -7.54 20.89 24.93
CA ALA A 108 -7.71 21.42 26.29
C ALA A 108 -6.94 20.60 27.32
N GLU A 109 -6.82 19.29 27.09
CA GLU A 109 -6.00 18.38 27.88
C GLU A 109 -5.49 17.25 26.98
N THR A 110 -4.25 16.81 27.21
CA THR A 110 -3.69 15.59 26.60
C THR A 110 -3.27 14.65 27.71
N THR A 111 -3.86 13.47 27.73
CA THR A 111 -3.48 12.38 28.64
C THR A 111 -2.64 11.36 27.87
N ARG A 112 -2.25 10.26 28.52
CA ARG A 112 -1.52 9.17 27.86
C ARG A 112 -2.28 8.62 26.65
N ASP A 113 -3.58 8.41 26.79
CA ASP A 113 -4.39 7.64 25.84
C ASP A 113 -5.47 8.48 25.13
N MET A 114 -5.67 9.75 25.52
CA MET A 114 -6.73 10.61 24.98
C MET A 114 -6.27 12.06 24.79
N TYR A 115 -6.65 12.65 23.67
CA TYR A 115 -6.85 14.09 23.50
C TYR A 115 -8.24 14.49 23.96
N ARG A 116 -8.35 15.66 24.59
CA ARG A 116 -9.64 16.22 25.03
C ARG A 116 -9.83 17.60 24.45
N PHE A 117 -10.95 17.81 23.77
CA PHE A 117 -11.31 19.07 23.15
C PHE A 117 -12.57 19.63 23.80
N ALA A 118 -12.52 20.89 24.23
CA ALA A 118 -13.67 21.60 24.75
C ALA A 118 -14.39 22.32 23.61
N VAL A 119 -15.68 22.05 23.44
CA VAL A 119 -16.53 22.63 22.40
C VAL A 119 -17.67 23.39 23.06
N ALA A 120 -17.70 24.71 22.87
CA ALA A 120 -18.83 25.53 23.29
C ALA A 120 -20.03 25.27 22.38
N ALA A 121 -21.10 24.71 22.95
CA ALA A 121 -22.34 24.35 22.26
C ALA A 121 -23.48 25.28 22.70
N GLU A 122 -23.75 26.27 21.86
CA GLU A 122 -24.84 27.23 22.07
C GLU A 122 -26.22 26.60 21.76
N PRO A 123 -27.30 27.00 22.46
CA PRO A 123 -28.66 26.56 22.18
C PRO A 123 -29.06 26.77 20.71
N GLY A 124 -29.56 25.71 20.07
CA GLY A 124 -30.09 25.75 18.71
C GLY A 124 -29.06 26.02 17.61
N LYS A 125 -27.76 26.12 17.93
CA LYS A 125 -26.68 26.36 16.97
C LYS A 125 -25.70 25.18 16.98
N PRO A 126 -25.57 24.42 15.89
CA PRO A 126 -24.57 23.36 15.80
C PRO A 126 -23.15 23.93 15.94
N ALA A 127 -22.33 23.30 16.77
CA ALA A 127 -20.90 23.58 16.88
C ALA A 127 -20.11 22.46 16.20
N GLU A 128 -19.01 22.81 15.52
CA GLU A 128 -18.15 21.86 14.82
C GLU A 128 -16.78 21.76 15.49
N LEU A 129 -16.28 20.53 15.63
CA LEU A 129 -14.89 20.25 15.96
C LEU A 129 -14.31 19.33 14.88
N LYS A 130 -13.22 19.75 14.25
CA LYS A 130 -12.54 18.98 13.20
C LYS A 130 -11.20 18.49 13.73
N VAL A 131 -11.15 17.20 14.06
CA VAL A 131 -9.91 16.55 14.50
C VAL A 131 -9.23 15.94 13.28
N SER A 132 -7.99 16.31 13.03
CA SER A 132 -7.18 15.81 11.92
C SER A 132 -5.78 15.46 12.42
N GLU A 133 -5.34 14.27 12.02
CA GLU A 133 -4.03 13.75 12.33
C GLU A 133 -3.30 13.32 11.06
N GLU A 134 -1.98 13.39 11.10
CA GLU A 134 -1.12 12.98 10.01
C GLU A 134 0.02 12.08 10.50
N ARG A 135 0.43 11.15 9.65
CA ARG A 135 1.61 10.33 9.85
C ARG A 135 2.33 10.11 8.54
N THR A 136 3.65 10.08 8.57
CA THR A 136 4.47 9.64 7.43
C THR A 136 5.03 8.25 7.68
N ALA A 137 5.01 7.38 6.66
CA ALA A 137 5.71 6.11 6.71
C ALA A 137 6.58 5.94 5.46
N THR A 138 7.75 5.33 5.64
CA THR A 138 8.60 4.93 4.52
C THR A 138 8.45 3.44 4.28
N GLU A 139 8.12 3.08 3.06
CA GLU A 139 7.99 1.70 2.61
C GLU A 139 9.09 1.36 1.61
N GLN A 140 9.48 0.09 1.57
CA GLN A 140 10.57 -0.40 0.72
C GLN A 140 10.03 -1.44 -0.25
N VAL A 141 10.33 -1.28 -1.53
CA VAL A 141 9.93 -2.22 -2.57
C VAL A 141 11.07 -2.39 -3.57
N GLY A 142 11.44 -3.64 -3.87
CA GLY A 142 12.42 -3.93 -4.91
C GLY A 142 11.87 -3.58 -6.29
N LEU A 143 12.60 -2.79 -7.07
CA LEU A 143 12.19 -2.38 -8.43
C LEU A 143 12.03 -3.58 -9.37
N VAL A 144 12.82 -4.64 -9.16
CA VAL A 144 12.72 -5.88 -9.94
C VAL A 144 11.35 -6.56 -9.78
N ASN A 145 10.73 -6.44 -8.59
CA ASN A 145 9.45 -7.05 -8.24
C ASN A 145 8.24 -6.24 -8.73
N LEU A 146 8.41 -4.97 -9.10
CA LEU A 146 7.35 -4.13 -9.61
C LEU A 146 7.11 -4.40 -11.10
N ASP A 147 5.86 -4.50 -11.52
CA ASP A 147 5.54 -4.52 -12.95
C ASP A 147 5.76 -3.15 -13.61
N ASP A 148 5.81 -3.13 -14.94
CA ASP A 148 6.08 -1.93 -15.73
C ASP A 148 5.05 -0.81 -15.49
N ASN A 149 3.78 -1.15 -15.25
CA ASN A 149 2.73 -0.15 -15.02
C ASN A 149 2.87 0.48 -13.64
N SER A 150 3.20 -0.32 -12.63
CA SER A 150 3.55 0.17 -11.29
C SER A 150 4.74 1.13 -11.34
N ILE A 151 5.79 0.81 -12.10
CA ILE A 151 6.94 1.71 -12.25
C ILE A 151 6.54 3.01 -13.00
N ARG A 152 5.74 2.90 -14.07
CA ARG A 152 5.22 4.05 -14.82
C ARG A 152 4.38 5.00 -13.97
N TYR A 153 3.61 4.48 -13.01
CA TYR A 153 2.87 5.32 -12.06
C TYR A 153 3.81 6.27 -11.29
N TYR A 154 4.92 5.77 -10.76
CA TYR A 154 5.90 6.62 -10.05
C TYR A 154 6.64 7.57 -10.98
N ILE A 155 6.96 7.15 -12.21
CA ILE A 155 7.58 8.04 -13.21
C ILE A 155 6.69 9.26 -13.48
N SER A 156 5.36 9.07 -13.48
CA SER A 156 4.40 10.16 -13.70
C SER A 156 4.16 11.06 -12.49
N ALA A 157 4.59 10.65 -11.29
CA ALA A 157 4.32 11.39 -10.06
C ALA A 157 5.26 12.60 -9.90
N ASP A 158 4.69 13.75 -9.49
CA ASP A 158 5.45 14.99 -9.26
C ASP A 158 6.41 14.89 -8.07
N ALA A 159 6.09 14.05 -7.09
CA ALA A 159 6.90 13.80 -5.91
C ALA A 159 8.21 13.03 -6.19
N VAL A 160 8.46 12.63 -7.44
CA VAL A 160 9.64 11.87 -7.84
C VAL A 160 10.61 12.77 -8.58
N GLY A 161 11.87 12.80 -8.15
CA GLY A 161 12.92 13.61 -8.79
C GLY A 161 13.24 13.10 -10.21
N GLU A 162 13.68 14.01 -11.08
CA GLU A 162 13.95 13.72 -12.49
C GLU A 162 14.99 12.60 -12.69
N ASP A 163 16.02 12.57 -11.86
CA ASP A 163 17.05 11.52 -11.94
C ASP A 163 16.51 10.14 -11.57
N VAL A 164 15.61 10.09 -10.58
CA VAL A 164 14.90 8.85 -10.20
C VAL A 164 13.96 8.41 -11.32
N LYS A 165 13.25 9.34 -11.97
CA LYS A 165 12.39 9.05 -13.13
C LYS A 165 13.19 8.44 -14.27
N LYS A 166 14.31 9.04 -14.66
CA LYS A 166 15.23 8.51 -15.69
C LYS A 166 15.73 7.13 -15.33
N ALA A 167 16.11 6.92 -14.08
CA ALA A 167 16.60 5.62 -13.64
C ALA A 167 15.52 4.53 -13.72
N MET A 168 14.28 4.85 -13.31
CA MET A 168 13.12 3.95 -13.43
C MET A 168 12.74 3.67 -14.88
N GLN A 169 12.84 4.66 -15.77
CA GLN A 169 12.63 4.46 -17.22
C GLN A 169 13.64 3.47 -17.79
N GLU A 170 14.91 3.58 -17.41
CA GLU A 170 15.95 2.64 -17.82
C GLU A 170 15.72 1.21 -17.28
N VAL A 171 15.21 1.08 -16.05
CA VAL A 171 14.77 -0.23 -15.51
C VAL A 171 13.66 -0.82 -16.38
N VAL A 172 12.63 -0.04 -16.71
CA VAL A 172 11.51 -0.50 -17.57
C VAL A 172 12.04 -0.93 -18.94
N ARG A 173 12.92 -0.13 -19.56
CA ARG A 173 13.53 -0.45 -20.86
C ARG A 173 14.25 -1.81 -20.82
N ARG A 174 15.10 -2.03 -19.83
CA ARG A 174 15.84 -3.30 -19.66
C ARG A 174 14.91 -4.48 -19.38
N LYS A 175 13.86 -4.29 -18.58
CA LYS A 175 12.84 -5.34 -18.34
C LYS A 175 12.12 -5.73 -19.63
N GLN A 176 11.81 -4.75 -20.48
CA GLN A 176 11.19 -5.00 -21.78
C GLN A 176 12.12 -5.74 -22.74
N GLU A 177 13.41 -5.40 -22.75
CA GLU A 177 14.41 -6.14 -23.53
C GLU A 177 14.52 -7.60 -23.10
N ILE A 178 14.55 -7.86 -21.79
CA ILE A 178 14.54 -9.23 -21.23
C ILE A 178 13.25 -9.95 -21.65
N ALA A 179 12.09 -9.30 -21.50
CA ALA A 179 10.80 -9.89 -21.86
C ALA A 179 10.73 -10.25 -23.37
N ALA A 180 11.28 -9.41 -24.25
CA ALA A 180 11.33 -9.68 -25.68
C ALA A 180 12.19 -10.92 -26.00
N VAL A 181 13.38 -11.04 -25.38
CA VAL A 181 14.26 -12.21 -25.56
C VAL A 181 13.62 -13.49 -25.01
N VAL A 182 12.92 -13.41 -23.87
CA VAL A 182 12.18 -14.54 -23.31
C VAL A 182 11.08 -14.99 -24.26
N ALA A 183 10.34 -14.05 -24.86
CA ALA A 183 9.28 -14.36 -25.82
C ALA A 183 9.85 -15.03 -27.10
N GLU A 184 10.97 -14.53 -27.62
CA GLU A 184 11.69 -15.13 -28.77
C GLU A 184 12.16 -16.56 -28.47
N ARG A 185 12.73 -16.78 -27.27
CA ARG A 185 13.13 -18.12 -26.81
C ARG A 185 11.93 -19.06 -26.75
N GLN A 186 10.85 -18.63 -26.09
CA GLN A 186 9.64 -19.44 -25.94
C GLN A 186 9.02 -19.81 -27.28
N GLU A 187 9.06 -18.89 -28.26
CA GLU A 187 8.58 -19.20 -29.62
C GLU A 187 9.46 -20.25 -30.31
N SER A 188 10.78 -20.12 -30.21
CA SER A 188 11.72 -21.10 -30.78
C SER A 188 11.56 -22.48 -30.14
N GLU A 189 11.39 -22.54 -28.81
CA GLU A 189 11.10 -23.77 -28.06
C GLU A 189 9.79 -24.41 -28.51
N ARG A 190 8.72 -23.61 -28.71
CA ARG A 190 7.43 -24.11 -29.24
C ARG A 190 7.59 -24.70 -30.63
N GLN A 191 8.28 -24.02 -31.54
CA GLN A 191 8.50 -24.50 -32.90
C GLN A 191 9.32 -25.80 -32.93
N ALA A 192 10.38 -25.88 -32.13
CA ALA A 192 11.21 -27.08 -32.02
C ALA A 192 10.40 -28.28 -31.52
N ASN A 193 9.54 -28.07 -30.51
CA ASN A 193 8.67 -29.12 -29.97
C ASN A 193 7.63 -29.60 -31.01
N VAL A 194 7.04 -28.70 -31.78
CA VAL A 194 6.12 -29.07 -32.87
C VAL A 194 6.82 -29.94 -33.92
N ILE A 195 8.06 -29.58 -34.31
CA ILE A 195 8.81 -30.36 -35.30
C ILE A 195 9.19 -31.73 -34.75
N ARG A 196 9.64 -31.83 -33.49
CA ARG A 196 9.97 -33.12 -32.85
C ARG A 196 8.77 -34.07 -32.84
N GLN A 197 7.58 -33.58 -32.49
CA GLN A 197 6.34 -34.37 -32.55
C GLN A 197 6.00 -34.82 -33.98
N GLN A 198 6.26 -33.98 -34.99
CA GLN A 198 6.07 -34.37 -36.39
C GLN A 198 7.07 -35.44 -36.83
N GLN A 199 8.34 -35.34 -36.40
CA GLN A 199 9.38 -36.32 -36.71
C GLN A 199 9.03 -37.71 -36.15
N GLU A 200 8.45 -37.80 -34.95
CA GLU A 200 7.95 -39.06 -34.39
C GLU A 200 6.92 -39.71 -35.33
N ARG A 201 5.95 -38.93 -35.83
CA ARG A 201 4.95 -39.43 -36.79
C ARG A 201 5.58 -39.87 -38.12
N ILE A 202 6.59 -39.14 -38.61
CA ILE A 202 7.32 -39.52 -39.82
C ILE A 202 8.06 -40.84 -39.61
N ARG A 203 8.74 -41.01 -38.46
CA ARG A 203 9.43 -42.26 -38.11
C ARG A 203 8.47 -43.44 -38.04
N GLU A 204 7.28 -43.27 -37.44
CA GLU A 204 6.26 -44.32 -37.43
C GLU A 204 5.73 -44.64 -38.83
N ASN A 205 5.46 -43.64 -39.67
CA ASN A 205 5.01 -43.86 -41.05
C ASN A 205 6.06 -44.60 -41.89
N LEU A 206 7.34 -44.24 -41.74
CA LEU A 206 8.45 -44.88 -42.46
C LEU A 206 8.65 -46.36 -42.08
N LYS A 207 8.20 -46.81 -40.91
CA LYS A 207 8.24 -48.24 -40.55
C LYS A 207 7.25 -49.09 -41.34
N VAL A 208 6.16 -48.50 -41.82
CA VAL A 208 5.04 -49.21 -42.46
C VAL A 208 5.10 -49.11 -43.99
N LEU A 209 5.74 -48.07 -44.53
CA LEU A 209 5.82 -47.85 -45.97
C LEU A 209 6.90 -48.72 -46.65
N PRO A 210 6.66 -49.21 -47.88
CA PRO A 210 7.70 -49.84 -48.69
C PRO A 210 8.85 -48.86 -48.95
N GLN A 211 10.09 -49.30 -48.73
CA GLN A 211 11.28 -48.44 -48.78
C GLN A 211 11.56 -47.85 -50.17
N ASP A 212 11.10 -48.50 -51.22
CA ASP A 212 11.24 -48.10 -52.62
C ASP A 212 10.14 -47.13 -53.10
N SER A 213 9.09 -46.93 -52.29
CA SER A 213 7.97 -46.05 -52.64
C SER A 213 8.41 -44.57 -52.73
N GLU A 214 7.81 -43.84 -53.68
CA GLU A 214 7.99 -42.39 -53.83
C GLU A 214 7.59 -41.63 -52.55
N LEU A 215 6.58 -42.14 -51.85
CA LEU A 215 6.11 -41.59 -50.58
C LEU A 215 7.16 -41.72 -49.46
N ALA A 216 7.86 -42.85 -49.35
CA ALA A 216 8.96 -43.03 -48.40
C ALA A 216 10.12 -42.05 -48.67
N ARG A 217 10.50 -41.85 -49.94
CA ARG A 217 11.53 -40.87 -50.33
C ARG A 217 11.14 -39.44 -49.92
N THR A 218 9.87 -39.09 -50.08
CA THR A 218 9.34 -37.77 -49.69
C THR A 218 9.44 -37.55 -48.17
N TYR A 219 9.06 -38.55 -47.38
CA TYR A 219 9.17 -38.50 -45.92
C TYR A 219 10.61 -38.41 -45.43
N ILE A 220 11.55 -39.14 -46.05
CA ILE A 220 12.98 -39.05 -45.73
C ILE A 220 13.52 -37.64 -46.00
N LYS A 221 13.16 -37.04 -47.14
CA LYS A 221 13.54 -35.66 -47.45
C LYS A 221 12.98 -34.68 -46.41
N LYS A 222 11.68 -34.78 -46.10
CA LYS A 222 11.03 -33.95 -45.08
C LYS A 222 11.69 -34.12 -43.70
N PHE A 223 12.08 -35.33 -43.34
CA PHE A 223 12.79 -35.62 -42.10
C PHE A 223 14.15 -34.90 -42.05
N ALA A 224 14.95 -34.99 -43.13
CA ALA A 224 16.23 -34.29 -43.22
C ALA A 224 16.09 -32.76 -43.16
N ASP A 225 15.08 -32.20 -43.83
CA ASP A 225 14.77 -30.76 -43.77
C ASP A 225 14.36 -30.34 -42.35
N GLN A 226 13.60 -31.17 -41.64
CA GLN A 226 13.20 -30.94 -40.25
C GLN A 226 14.38 -31.00 -39.28
N GLU A 227 15.33 -31.93 -39.46
CA GLU A 227 16.56 -31.97 -38.64
C GLU A 227 17.36 -30.66 -38.79
N GLN A 228 17.56 -30.18 -40.02
CA GLN A 228 18.23 -28.88 -40.24
C GLN A 228 17.49 -27.70 -39.59
N GLN A 229 16.15 -27.74 -39.56
CA GLN A 229 15.35 -26.71 -38.91
C GLN A 229 15.45 -26.79 -37.38
N VAL A 230 15.45 -28.00 -36.81
CA VAL A 230 15.64 -28.21 -35.37
C VAL A 230 17.01 -27.74 -34.92
N ASP A 231 18.07 -28.03 -35.68
CA ASP A 231 19.43 -27.56 -35.38
C ASP A 231 19.51 -26.03 -35.34
N LYS A 232 18.88 -25.35 -36.30
CA LYS A 232 18.79 -23.87 -36.32
C LYS A 232 18.02 -23.32 -35.14
N LEU A 233 16.88 -23.94 -34.79
CA LEU A 233 16.07 -23.54 -33.64
C LEU A 233 16.83 -23.75 -32.32
N GLN A 234 17.56 -24.86 -32.19
CA GLN A 234 18.36 -25.13 -31.00
C GLN A 234 19.46 -24.08 -30.84
N ALA A 235 20.17 -23.72 -31.92
CA ALA A 235 21.15 -22.63 -31.90
C ALA A 235 20.52 -21.28 -31.52
N ALA A 236 19.31 -20.97 -32.00
CA ALA A 236 18.58 -19.75 -31.65
C ALA A 236 18.14 -19.75 -30.17
N ILE A 237 17.71 -20.89 -29.63
CA ILE A 237 17.37 -21.06 -28.22
C ILE A 237 18.61 -20.80 -27.35
N ASP A 238 19.74 -21.43 -27.67
CA ASP A 238 20.99 -21.29 -26.90
C ASP A 238 21.50 -19.83 -26.92
N ALA A 239 21.43 -19.17 -28.08
CA ALA A 239 21.75 -17.76 -28.23
C ALA A 239 20.81 -16.87 -27.41
N SER A 240 19.51 -17.15 -27.40
CA SER A 240 18.51 -16.41 -26.62
C SER A 240 18.72 -16.59 -25.12
N VAL A 241 19.05 -17.81 -24.66
CA VAL A 241 19.41 -18.07 -23.26
C VAL A 241 20.66 -17.28 -22.84
N ALA A 242 21.70 -17.26 -23.67
CA ALA A 242 22.91 -16.48 -23.40
C ALA A 242 22.61 -14.97 -23.32
N LYS A 243 21.79 -14.46 -24.25
CA LYS A 243 21.35 -13.06 -24.30
C LYS A 243 20.49 -12.69 -23.10
N GLU A 244 19.54 -13.53 -22.71
CA GLU A 244 18.70 -13.33 -21.52
C GLU A 244 19.55 -13.26 -20.26
N ASN A 245 20.45 -14.24 -20.06
CA ASN A 245 21.33 -14.28 -18.89
C ASN A 245 22.23 -13.05 -18.80
N LYS A 246 22.75 -12.58 -19.94
CA LYS A 246 23.54 -11.35 -20.01
C LYS A 246 22.70 -10.13 -19.63
N ALA A 247 21.52 -9.96 -20.25
CA ALA A 247 20.63 -8.83 -19.99
C ALA A 247 20.15 -8.77 -18.53
N ARG A 248 19.90 -9.93 -17.90
CA ARG A 248 19.58 -10.03 -16.47
C ARG A 248 20.73 -9.55 -15.59
N ARG A 249 21.96 -10.00 -15.84
CA ARG A 249 23.14 -9.53 -15.10
C ARG A 249 23.35 -8.03 -15.25
N GLU A 250 23.22 -7.51 -16.46
CA GLU A 250 23.35 -6.07 -16.71
C GLU A 250 22.25 -5.26 -16.00
N LEU A 251 21.04 -5.78 -15.89
CA LEU A 251 19.99 -5.17 -15.08
C LEU A 251 20.33 -5.21 -13.58
N ASP A 252 20.80 -6.35 -13.07
CA ASP A 252 21.17 -6.49 -11.66
C ASP A 252 22.34 -5.57 -11.28
N GLU A 253 23.36 -5.48 -12.13
CA GLU A 253 24.50 -4.55 -11.97
C GLU A 253 24.05 -3.09 -12.02
N TYR A 254 23.16 -2.75 -12.95
CA TYR A 254 22.59 -1.42 -13.03
C TYR A 254 21.84 -1.07 -11.73
N LEU A 255 20.95 -1.95 -11.27
CA LEU A 255 20.19 -1.78 -10.03
C LEU A 255 21.11 -1.63 -8.82
N ALA A 256 22.15 -2.48 -8.69
CA ALA A 256 23.09 -2.44 -7.58
C ALA A 256 23.86 -1.12 -7.47
N ASN A 257 24.07 -0.43 -8.59
CA ASN A 257 24.78 0.85 -8.67
C ASN A 257 23.86 2.07 -8.50
N LEU A 258 22.54 1.90 -8.42
CA LEU A 258 21.61 3.01 -8.19
C LEU A 258 21.73 3.53 -6.76
N ASN A 259 22.01 4.83 -6.61
CA ASN A 259 21.88 5.54 -5.34
C ASN A 259 21.40 6.97 -5.63
N LEU A 260 20.08 7.14 -5.67
CA LEU A 260 19.40 8.36 -6.09
C LEU A 260 18.36 8.72 -5.03
N GLY A 261 18.29 9.98 -4.62
CA GLY A 261 17.34 10.44 -3.60
C GLY A 261 17.27 11.95 -3.50
#